data_AF-A0A507DM43-F1
#
_entry.id   AF-A0A507DM43-F1
#
_cell.length_a   1.000
_cell.length_b   1.000
_cell.length_c   1.000
_cell.angle_alpha   90.00
_cell.angle_beta   90.00
_cell.angle_gamma   90.00
#
_symmetry.space_group_name_H-M   'P 1'
#
loop_
_entity.id
_entity.type
_entity.pdbx_description
1 polymer ?
#
loop_
_entity_poly.entity_id
_entity_poly.type
_entity_poly.pdbx_seq_one_letter_code
_entity_poly.pdbx_strand_id
1 'polypeptide(L)'
;MAPRFLLETISAPFFYKPFIASFIFYIAIFIISTLTARKTFHRERARAWLLTLISALVMTGGGLGFAFAFFASKERIDAFPLLDVDWANAVCACFIAFLAADSVLGWLYFRGEVHWLTGWIHHVGYAIVVLVCIQHRVAGGFLTFASLLELPTIPLALGHINKSWRRDYLFGLLFFTTRVVLNAGWVNQQLKILKRPASNGRSTDIDGKLAL
;
A
#
# COMPACT_ATOMS: atom_id res chain seq x y z
N MET A 1 -2.55 6.48 20.64
CA MET A 1 -1.07 6.31 20.67
C MET A 1 -0.46 7.60 20.14
N ALA A 2 0.60 8.14 20.75
CA ALA A 2 1.19 9.41 20.30
C ALA A 2 1.90 9.23 18.94
N PRO A 3 1.82 10.23 18.03
CA PRO A 3 2.53 10.18 16.76
C PRO A 3 4.05 10.21 16.98
N ARG A 4 4.80 9.51 16.13
CA ARG A 4 6.26 9.53 16.08
C ARG A 4 6.75 10.77 15.35
N PHE A 5 7.84 11.36 15.80
CA PHE A 5 8.49 12.43 15.05
C PHE A 5 9.12 11.89 13.75
N LEU A 6 9.35 12.78 12.78
CA LEU A 6 9.91 12.40 11.49
C LEU A 6 11.27 11.73 11.65
N LEU A 7 12.18 12.37 12.40
CA LEU A 7 13.54 11.88 12.60
C LEU A 7 13.55 10.52 13.32
N GLU A 8 12.66 10.34 14.30
CA GLU A 8 12.46 9.06 15.00
C GLU A 8 12.00 7.98 14.02
N THR A 9 11.05 8.31 13.15
CA THR A 9 10.49 7.36 12.18
C THR A 9 11.52 6.91 11.16
N ILE A 10 12.25 7.84 10.55
CA ILE A 10 13.25 7.50 9.52
C ILE A 10 14.49 6.83 10.11
N SER A 11 14.83 7.12 11.36
CA SER A 11 15.96 6.49 12.06
C SER A 11 15.61 5.13 12.67
N ALA A 12 14.33 4.75 12.68
CA ALA A 12 13.90 3.52 13.32
C ALA A 12 14.27 2.27 12.50
N PRO A 13 14.72 1.17 13.15
CA PRO A 13 15.10 -0.07 12.47
C PRO A 13 14.01 -0.70 11.59
N PHE A 14 12.74 -0.54 11.97
CA PHE A 14 11.61 -1.02 11.17
C PHE A 14 11.43 -0.24 9.86
N PHE A 15 12.05 0.93 9.71
CA PHE A 15 11.95 1.78 8.52
C PHE A 15 13.23 1.73 7.69
N TYR A 16 14.38 2.17 8.23
CA TYR A 16 15.57 2.35 7.39
C TYR A 16 16.12 1.03 6.85
N LYS A 17 16.03 -0.08 7.61
CA LYS A 17 16.49 -1.40 7.15
C LYS A 17 15.71 -1.88 5.92
N PRO A 18 14.36 -1.99 5.96
CA PRO A 18 13.59 -2.39 4.79
C PRO A 18 13.65 -1.35 3.66
N PHE A 19 13.73 -0.05 3.98
CA PHE A 19 13.88 1.00 2.97
C PHE A 19 15.18 0.82 2.17
N ILE A 20 16.34 0.76 2.84
CA ILE A 20 17.64 0.63 2.16
C ILE A 20 17.72 -0.69 1.40
N ALA A 21 17.32 -1.80 2.02
CA ALA A 21 17.33 -3.12 1.39
C ALA A 21 16.47 -3.13 0.11
N SER A 22 15.26 -2.56 0.18
CA SER A 22 14.35 -2.50 -0.97
C SER A 22 14.83 -1.54 -2.04
N PHE A 23 15.40 -0.40 -1.66
CA PHE A 23 15.95 0.56 -2.61
C PHE A 23 17.07 -0.09 -3.45
N ILE A 24 18.02 -0.76 -2.78
CA ILE A 24 19.09 -1.52 -3.44
C ILE A 24 18.48 -2.62 -4.32
N PHE A 25 17.50 -3.36 -3.83
CA PHE A 25 16.82 -4.40 -4.59
C PHE A 25 16.16 -3.86 -5.86
N TYR A 26 15.44 -2.73 -5.80
CA TYR A 26 14.79 -2.12 -6.96
C TYR A 26 15.80 -1.61 -8.01
N ILE A 27 16.91 -1.02 -7.57
CA ILE A 27 17.99 -0.62 -8.49
C ILE A 27 18.64 -1.85 -9.13
N ALA A 28 18.96 -2.88 -8.32
CA ALA A 28 19.59 -4.10 -8.80
C ALA A 28 18.71 -4.85 -9.81
N ILE A 29 17.43 -5.05 -9.50
CA ILE A 29 16.51 -5.76 -10.39
C ILE A 29 16.29 -4.99 -11.70
N PHE A 30 16.28 -3.66 -11.66
CA PHE A 30 16.24 -2.83 -12.87
C PHE A 30 17.46 -3.08 -13.76
N ILE A 31 18.66 -2.95 -13.19
CA ILE A 31 19.92 -3.11 -13.93
C ILE A 31 20.03 -4.54 -14.48
N ILE A 32 19.79 -5.56 -13.65
CA ILE A 32 19.86 -6.95 -14.07
C ILE A 32 18.85 -7.23 -15.19
N SER A 33 17.60 -6.78 -15.04
CA SER A 33 16.56 -7.02 -16.05
C SER A 33 16.86 -6.31 -17.37
N THR A 34 17.34 -5.07 -17.32
CA THR A 34 17.71 -4.31 -18.52
C THR A 34 18.93 -4.88 -19.24
N LEU A 35 19.89 -5.47 -18.50
CA LEU A 35 21.08 -6.09 -19.08
C LEU A 35 20.82 -7.49 -19.65
N THR A 36 20.00 -8.30 -18.99
CA THR A 36 19.73 -9.70 -19.35
C THR A 36 18.58 -9.85 -20.35
N ALA A 37 17.51 -9.08 -20.19
CA ALA A 37 16.31 -9.13 -21.03
C ALA A 37 16.22 -7.93 -21.97
N ARG A 38 17.33 -7.59 -22.65
CA ARG A 38 17.45 -6.44 -23.56
C ARG A 38 16.32 -6.35 -24.60
N LYS A 39 15.91 -7.49 -25.16
CA LYS A 39 14.80 -7.53 -26.15
C LYS A 39 13.47 -7.04 -25.55
N THR A 40 13.20 -7.33 -24.28
CA THR A 40 11.97 -6.90 -23.61
C THR A 40 12.07 -5.44 -23.17
N PHE A 41 13.21 -5.05 -22.60
CA PHE A 41 13.42 -3.75 -21.97
C PHE A 41 14.15 -2.72 -22.86
N HIS A 42 14.20 -2.94 -24.18
CA HIS A 42 14.72 -1.94 -25.13
C HIS A 42 13.86 -0.66 -25.16
N ARG A 43 12.57 -0.76 -24.79
CA ARG A 43 11.63 0.36 -24.77
C ARG A 43 11.61 1.03 -23.42
N GLU A 44 11.64 2.36 -23.39
CA GLU A 44 11.47 3.16 -22.18
C GLU A 44 10.20 2.80 -21.41
N ARG A 45 9.07 2.67 -22.10
CA ARG A 45 7.81 2.24 -21.50
C ARG A 45 7.90 0.90 -20.78
N ALA A 46 8.60 -0.09 -21.33
CA ALA A 46 8.74 -1.37 -20.64
C ALA A 46 9.60 -1.26 -19.37
N ARG A 47 10.62 -0.39 -19.39
CA ARG A 47 11.48 -0.11 -18.24
C ARG A 47 10.73 0.62 -17.12
N ALA A 48 9.92 1.62 -17.47
CA ALA A 48 9.12 2.38 -16.51
C ALA A 48 8.11 1.52 -15.73
N TRP A 49 7.57 0.47 -16.37
CA TRP A 49 6.56 -0.37 -15.75
C TRP A 49 7.11 -1.58 -14.97
N LEU A 50 8.42 -1.85 -15.04
CA LEU A 50 9.04 -2.98 -14.34
C LEU A 50 8.94 -2.82 -12.82
N LEU A 51 9.38 -1.68 -12.29
CA LEU A 51 9.38 -1.43 -10.85
C LEU A 51 7.95 -1.33 -10.32
N THR A 52 7.07 -0.71 -11.09
CA THR A 52 5.63 -0.64 -10.79
C THR A 52 5.02 -2.04 -10.66
N LEU A 53 5.34 -2.98 -11.57
CA LEU A 53 4.87 -4.36 -11.48
C LEU A 53 5.35 -5.05 -10.19
N ILE A 54 6.64 -4.93 -9.88
CA ILE A 54 7.23 -5.56 -8.68
C ILE A 54 6.62 -4.97 -7.41
N SER A 55 6.49 -3.64 -7.35
CA SER A 55 5.87 -2.94 -6.23
C SER A 55 4.40 -3.35 -6.05
N ALA A 56 3.63 -3.43 -7.14
CA ALA A 56 2.24 -3.89 -7.08
C ALA A 56 2.13 -5.32 -6.52
N LEU A 57 3.05 -6.22 -6.89
CA LEU A 57 3.11 -7.58 -6.32
C LEU A 57 3.45 -7.56 -4.83
N VAL A 58 4.44 -6.78 -4.40
CA VAL A 58 4.84 -6.63 -2.99
C VAL A 58 3.71 -6.04 -2.16
N MET A 59 3.05 -4.98 -2.64
CA MET A 59 1.94 -4.33 -1.95
C MET A 59 0.71 -5.23 -1.86
N THR A 60 0.35 -5.89 -2.96
CA THR A 60 -0.77 -6.84 -2.99
C THR A 60 -0.49 -7.99 -2.03
N GLY A 61 0.65 -8.67 -2.15
CA GLY A 61 0.99 -9.82 -1.32
C GLY A 61 1.20 -9.46 0.16
N GLY A 62 1.92 -8.36 0.43
CA GLY A 62 2.26 -7.93 1.79
C GLY A 62 1.07 -7.42 2.60
N GLY A 63 0.02 -6.88 1.95
CA GLY A 63 -1.17 -6.37 2.63
C GLY A 63 -2.42 -7.26 2.51
N LEU A 64 -2.42 -8.32 1.69
CA LEU A 64 -3.60 -9.19 1.51
C LEU A 64 -4.10 -9.79 2.83
N GLY A 65 -3.17 -10.18 3.72
CA GLY A 65 -3.52 -10.69 5.06
C GLY A 65 -4.24 -9.64 5.93
N PHE A 66 -3.86 -8.36 5.82
CA PHE A 66 -4.51 -7.27 6.56
C PHE A 66 -5.91 -7.03 6.04
N ALA A 67 -6.06 -6.98 4.72
CA ALA A 67 -7.36 -6.89 4.07
C ALA A 67 -8.29 -8.01 4.55
N PHE A 68 -7.85 -9.27 4.49
CA PHE A 68 -8.66 -10.40 4.93
C PHE A 68 -9.03 -10.31 6.42
N ALA A 69 -8.06 -10.03 7.29
CA ALA A 69 -8.29 -9.90 8.72
C ALA A 69 -9.29 -8.78 9.06
N PHE A 70 -9.18 -7.63 8.38
CA PHE A 70 -10.08 -6.49 8.58
C PHE A 70 -11.52 -6.79 8.13
N PHE A 71 -11.69 -7.36 6.93
CA PHE A 71 -13.02 -7.69 6.42
C PHE A 71 -13.68 -8.83 7.22
N ALA A 72 -12.88 -9.75 7.79
CA ALA A 72 -13.36 -10.80 8.68
C ALA A 72 -13.79 -10.26 10.06
N SER A 73 -13.04 -9.32 10.65
CA SER A 73 -13.30 -8.82 12.01
C SER A 73 -14.55 -7.94 12.11
N LYS A 74 -14.92 -7.25 11.03
CA LYS A 74 -16.01 -6.25 10.99
C LYS A 74 -15.85 -5.12 12.02
N GLU A 75 -14.62 -4.89 12.47
CA GLU A 75 -14.31 -3.83 13.41
C GLU A 75 -14.27 -2.46 12.74
N ARG A 76 -14.26 -1.42 13.57
CA ARG A 76 -13.95 -0.07 13.09
C ARG A 76 -12.48 0.00 12.72
N ILE A 77 -12.14 0.78 11.71
CA ILE A 77 -10.75 0.91 11.26
C ILE A 77 -9.82 1.45 12.35
N ASP A 78 -10.31 2.31 13.25
CA ASP A 78 -9.55 2.89 14.36
C ASP A 78 -9.31 1.91 15.52
N ALA A 79 -10.07 0.82 15.57
CA ALA A 79 -9.93 -0.26 16.54
C ALA A 79 -9.18 -1.48 15.98
N PHE A 80 -8.78 -1.45 14.71
CA PHE A 80 -8.19 -2.61 14.05
C PHE A 80 -6.82 -2.97 14.67
N PRO A 81 -6.63 -4.20 15.17
CA PRO A 81 -5.44 -4.57 15.94
C PRO A 81 -4.14 -4.55 15.13
N LEU A 82 -4.22 -4.59 13.80
CA LEU A 82 -3.05 -4.62 12.93
C LEU A 82 -2.64 -3.23 12.41
N LEU A 83 -3.15 -2.13 12.98
CA LEU A 83 -2.83 -0.76 12.54
C LEU A 83 -1.34 -0.39 12.65
N ASP A 84 -0.65 -0.84 13.70
CA ASP A 84 0.78 -0.55 13.96
C ASP A 84 1.54 -1.83 14.30
N VAL A 85 1.86 -2.60 13.27
CA VAL A 85 2.73 -3.78 13.39
C VAL A 85 3.98 -3.59 12.53
N ASP A 86 5.12 -4.11 13.00
CA ASP A 86 6.41 -3.92 12.34
C ASP A 86 6.40 -4.36 10.88
N TRP A 87 5.70 -5.45 10.56
CA TRP A 87 5.54 -5.90 9.18
C TRP A 87 4.84 -4.85 8.31
N ALA A 88 3.81 -4.18 8.82
CA ALA A 88 3.10 -3.15 8.07
C ALA A 88 4.02 -1.93 7.82
N ASN A 89 4.76 -1.52 8.84
CA ASN A 89 5.73 -0.44 8.73
C ASN A 89 6.83 -0.79 7.72
N ALA A 90 7.31 -2.05 7.71
CA ALA A 90 8.32 -2.52 6.78
C ALA A 90 7.84 -2.52 5.33
N VAL A 91 6.65 -3.06 5.03
CA VAL A 91 6.10 -3.07 3.66
C VAL A 91 5.85 -1.64 3.16
N CYS A 92 5.34 -0.76 4.02
CA CYS A 92 5.21 0.67 3.71
C CYS A 92 6.57 1.34 3.41
N ALA A 93 7.62 1.00 4.17
CA ALA A 93 8.98 1.47 3.88
C ALA A 93 9.51 0.93 2.54
N CYS A 94 9.22 -0.34 2.19
CA CYS A 94 9.52 -0.91 0.89
C CYS A 94 8.82 -0.15 -0.25
N PHE A 95 7.57 0.28 -0.04
CA PHE A 95 6.83 1.09 -1.01
C PHE A 95 7.43 2.48 -1.19
N ILE A 96 7.82 3.15 -0.11
CA ILE A 96 8.53 4.45 -0.19
C ILE A 96 9.88 4.28 -0.92
N ALA A 97 10.59 3.18 -0.68
CA ALA A 97 11.83 2.86 -1.41
C ALA A 97 11.58 2.65 -2.91
N PHE A 98 10.47 2.00 -3.29
CA PHE A 98 10.03 1.90 -4.68
C PHE A 98 9.83 3.29 -5.28
N LEU A 99 9.06 4.18 -4.62
CA LEU A 99 8.76 5.52 -5.14
C LEU A 99 10.05 6.32 -5.35
N ALA A 100 11.01 6.22 -4.42
CA ALA A 100 12.32 6.84 -4.55
C ALA A 100 13.12 6.24 -5.72
N ALA A 101 13.22 4.91 -5.81
CA ALA A 101 13.97 4.22 -6.86
C ALA A 101 13.39 4.49 -8.25
N ASP A 102 12.07 4.44 -8.40
CA ASP A 102 11.37 4.70 -9.65
C ASP A 102 11.52 6.16 -10.09
N SER A 103 11.51 7.11 -9.14
CA SER A 103 11.78 8.52 -9.43
C SER A 103 13.22 8.77 -9.88
N VAL A 104 14.21 8.16 -9.21
CA VAL A 104 15.63 8.26 -9.59
C VAL A 104 15.87 7.63 -10.96
N LEU A 105 15.40 6.41 -11.19
CA LEU A 105 15.57 5.72 -12.47
C LEU A 105 14.75 6.37 -13.58
N GLY A 106 13.57 6.91 -13.27
CA GLY A 106 12.74 7.66 -14.18
C GLY A 106 13.43 8.92 -14.67
N TRP A 107 14.11 9.64 -13.77
CA TRP A 107 14.90 10.80 -14.18
C TRP A 107 16.07 10.42 -15.11
N LEU A 108 16.71 9.27 -14.85
CA LEU A 108 17.92 8.83 -15.55
C LEU A 108 17.67 8.08 -16.88
N TYR A 109 16.64 7.23 -16.95
CA TYR A 109 16.51 6.22 -18.01
C TYR A 109 15.20 6.25 -18.80
N PHE A 110 14.12 6.82 -18.27
CA PHE A 110 12.80 6.79 -18.92
C PHE A 110 11.96 8.04 -18.59
N ARG A 111 12.60 9.21 -18.61
CA ARG A 111 11.99 10.48 -18.18
C ARG A 111 10.74 10.84 -18.98
N GLY A 112 10.71 10.49 -20.27
CA GLY A 112 9.58 10.73 -21.15
C GLY A 112 8.31 9.97 -20.75
N GLU A 113 8.43 8.89 -19.98
CA GLU A 113 7.31 8.06 -19.52
C GLU A 113 6.77 8.49 -18.16
N VAL A 114 7.50 9.33 -17.41
CA VAL A 114 7.07 9.82 -16.08
C VAL A 114 6.36 11.17 -16.23
N HIS A 115 5.04 11.10 -16.29
CA HIS A 115 4.20 12.30 -16.39
C HIS A 115 4.21 13.12 -15.09
N TRP A 116 4.05 14.44 -15.19
CA TRP A 116 4.08 15.36 -14.04
C TRP A 116 3.07 15.04 -12.95
N LEU A 117 1.80 14.92 -13.32
CA LEU A 117 0.73 14.71 -12.35
C LEU A 117 0.70 13.27 -11.81
N THR A 118 0.75 12.30 -12.72
CA THR A 118 0.53 10.88 -12.39
C THR A 118 1.82 10.13 -12.05
N GLY A 119 2.99 10.75 -12.26
CA GLY A 119 4.30 10.22 -11.88
C GLY A 119 4.90 11.05 -10.76
N TRP A 120 5.48 12.21 -11.07
CA TRP A 120 6.28 13.00 -10.11
C TRP A 120 5.49 13.44 -8.87
N ILE A 121 4.39 14.18 -9.07
CA ILE A 121 3.56 14.67 -7.96
C ILE A 121 2.91 13.50 -7.22
N HIS A 122 2.46 12.49 -7.96
CA HIS A 122 1.88 11.28 -7.40
C HIS A 122 2.86 10.57 -6.46
N HIS A 123 4.10 10.32 -6.89
CA HIS A 123 5.09 9.61 -6.09
C HIS A 123 5.46 10.37 -4.82
N VAL A 124 5.66 11.70 -4.93
CA VAL A 124 5.93 12.53 -3.75
C VAL A 124 4.73 12.53 -2.80
N GLY A 125 3.51 12.66 -3.33
CA GLY A 125 2.28 12.63 -2.54
C GLY A 125 2.10 11.32 -1.78
N TYR A 126 2.29 10.17 -2.46
CA TYR A 126 2.22 8.86 -1.80
C TYR A 126 3.33 8.67 -0.76
N ALA A 127 4.56 9.11 -1.04
CA ALA A 127 5.64 9.02 -0.07
C ALA A 127 5.29 9.79 1.22
N ILE A 128 4.72 10.98 1.10
CA ILE A 128 4.26 11.78 2.25
C ILE A 128 3.11 11.08 2.98
N VAL A 129 2.07 10.65 2.27
CA VAL A 129 0.90 9.98 2.88
C VAL A 129 1.32 8.74 3.65
N VAL A 130 2.16 7.89 3.06
CA VAL A 130 2.60 6.66 3.71
C VAL A 130 3.50 6.96 4.90
N LEU A 131 4.38 7.95 4.81
CA LEU A 131 5.21 8.38 5.93
C LEU A 131 4.36 8.91 7.09
N VAL A 132 3.34 9.73 6.80
CA VAL A 132 2.37 10.20 7.79
C VAL A 132 1.62 9.03 8.42
N CYS A 133 1.21 8.02 7.63
CA CYS A 133 0.58 6.81 8.18
C CYS A 133 1.51 6.06 9.16
N ILE A 134 2.81 5.96 8.86
CA ILE A 134 3.78 5.35 9.77
C ILE A 134 3.95 6.21 11.03
N GLN A 135 4.07 7.54 10.88
CA GLN A 135 4.20 8.47 12.02
C GLN A 135 2.99 8.40 12.96
N HIS A 136 1.78 8.33 12.40
CA HIS A 136 0.53 8.21 13.15
C HIS A 136 0.20 6.78 13.58
N ARG A 137 1.08 5.80 13.31
CA ARG A 137 0.93 4.41 13.73
C ARG A 137 -0.36 3.77 13.16
N VAL A 138 -0.60 4.03 11.88
CA VAL A 138 -1.76 3.52 11.10
C VAL A 138 -1.33 2.90 9.76
N ALA A 139 -0.06 2.51 9.64
CA ALA A 139 0.49 1.89 8.43
C ALA A 139 -0.27 0.63 7.98
N GLY A 140 -0.74 -0.18 8.92
CA GLY A 140 -1.55 -1.36 8.61
C GLY A 140 -2.92 -1.00 8.00
N GLY A 141 -3.48 0.15 8.38
CA GLY A 141 -4.67 0.70 7.73
C GLY A 141 -4.39 1.02 6.26
N PHE A 142 -3.28 1.70 5.98
CA PHE A 142 -2.87 1.96 4.59
C PHE A 142 -2.72 0.66 3.80
N LEU A 143 -2.05 -0.38 4.33
CA LEU A 143 -1.88 -1.66 3.62
C LEU A 143 -3.18 -2.44 3.40
N THR A 144 -4.10 -2.37 4.35
CA THR A 144 -5.44 -2.97 4.23
C THR A 144 -6.13 -2.49 2.95
N PHE A 145 -5.97 -1.21 2.61
CA PHE A 145 -6.58 -0.62 1.42
C PHE A 145 -5.68 -0.70 0.20
N ALA A 146 -4.41 -0.32 0.32
CA ALA A 146 -3.47 -0.25 -0.78
C ALA A 146 -3.28 -1.62 -1.46
N SER A 147 -3.24 -2.73 -0.71
CA SER A 147 -3.02 -4.07 -1.27
C SER A 147 -4.06 -4.49 -2.31
N LEU A 148 -5.34 -4.26 -2.04
CA LEU A 148 -6.41 -4.61 -2.97
C LEU A 148 -6.50 -3.61 -4.13
N LEU A 149 -6.11 -2.37 -3.87
CA LEU A 149 -6.12 -1.31 -4.86
C LEU A 149 -5.00 -1.43 -5.89
N GLU A 150 -3.87 -2.05 -5.53
CA GLU A 150 -2.74 -2.33 -6.45
C GLU A 150 -2.93 -3.59 -7.31
N LEU A 151 -3.87 -4.47 -6.97
CA LEU A 151 -4.18 -5.68 -7.75
C LEU A 151 -4.43 -5.41 -9.26
N PRO A 152 -5.24 -4.40 -9.67
CA PRO A 152 -5.39 -4.06 -11.10
C PRO A 152 -4.11 -3.52 -11.75
N THR A 153 -3.15 -3.00 -10.99
CA THR A 153 -1.88 -2.48 -11.53
C THR A 153 -1.04 -3.62 -12.13
N ILE A 154 -1.17 -4.85 -11.63
CA ILE A 154 -0.42 -6.02 -12.12
C ILE A 154 -0.68 -6.32 -13.61
N PRO A 155 -1.93 -6.61 -14.06
CA PRO A 155 -2.20 -6.86 -15.47
C PRO A 155 -1.95 -5.62 -16.35
N LEU A 156 -2.13 -4.41 -15.80
CA LEU A 156 -1.84 -3.16 -16.51
C LEU A 156 -0.34 -3.06 -16.83
N ALA A 157 0.51 -3.28 -15.84
CA ALA A 157 1.97 -3.21 -15.96
C ALA A 157 2.49 -4.31 -16.91
N LEU A 158 1.97 -5.54 -16.81
CA LEU A 158 2.31 -6.62 -17.73
C LEU A 158 2.00 -6.24 -19.20
N GLY A 159 0.86 -5.61 -19.46
CA GLY A 159 0.49 -5.14 -20.80
C GLY A 159 1.40 -4.02 -21.34
N HIS A 160 1.99 -3.20 -20.46
CA HIS A 160 2.94 -2.15 -20.83
C HIS A 160 4.34 -2.70 -21.12
N ILE A 161 4.77 -3.74 -20.39
CA ILE A 161 6.02 -4.45 -20.62
C ILE A 161 5.96 -5.22 -21.95
N ASN A 162 4.91 -6.02 -22.13
CA ASN A 162 4.70 -6.79 -23.34
C ASN A 162 3.25 -6.69 -23.84
N LYS A 163 3.08 -6.21 -25.08
CA LYS A 163 1.76 -6.04 -25.68
C LYS A 163 1.01 -7.37 -25.82
N SER A 164 1.70 -8.50 -25.99
CA SER A 164 1.04 -9.81 -26.10
C SER A 164 0.43 -10.29 -24.77
N TRP A 165 0.87 -9.73 -23.64
CA TRP A 165 0.34 -10.05 -22.31
C TRP A 165 -0.79 -9.12 -21.89
N ARG A 166 -1.12 -8.12 -22.72
CA ARG A 166 -2.18 -7.16 -22.42
C ARG A 166 -3.54 -7.86 -22.39
N ARG A 167 -4.20 -7.78 -21.23
CA ARG A 167 -5.55 -8.32 -21.00
C ARG A 167 -6.44 -7.20 -20.47
N ASP A 168 -6.95 -6.36 -21.37
CA ASP A 168 -7.74 -5.18 -21.00
C ASP A 168 -9.02 -5.52 -20.21
N TYR A 169 -9.69 -6.63 -20.54
CA TYR A 169 -10.85 -7.11 -19.78
C TYR A 169 -10.51 -7.47 -18.33
N LEU A 170 -9.35 -8.11 -18.11
CA LEU A 170 -8.90 -8.48 -16.76
C LEU A 170 -8.55 -7.23 -15.96
N PHE A 171 -7.86 -6.28 -16.57
CA PHE A 171 -7.58 -4.98 -15.95
C PHE A 171 -8.89 -4.27 -15.58
N GLY A 172 -9.83 -4.13 -16.52
CA GLY A 172 -11.10 -3.43 -16.29
C GLY A 172 -11.95 -4.09 -15.20
N LEU A 173 -12.02 -5.43 -15.19
CA LEU A 173 -12.74 -6.18 -14.16
C LEU A 173 -12.10 -5.99 -12.78
N LEU A 174 -10.78 -6.16 -12.67
CA LEU A 174 -10.07 -5.97 -11.40
C LEU A 174 -10.17 -4.53 -10.91
N PHE A 175 -10.02 -3.56 -11.81
CA PHE A 175 -10.15 -2.15 -11.47
C PHE A 175 -11.55 -1.86 -10.94
N PHE A 176 -12.60 -2.27 -11.64
CA PHE A 176 -13.97 -2.03 -11.19
C PHE A 176 -14.27 -2.71 -9.86
N THR A 177 -13.87 -3.97 -9.70
CA THR A 177 -14.14 -4.73 -8.47
C THR A 177 -13.37 -4.18 -7.26
N THR A 178 -12.07 -3.89 -7.39
CA THR A 178 -11.28 -3.42 -6.24
C THR A 178 -11.40 -1.93 -5.99
N ARG A 179 -11.47 -1.10 -7.04
CA ARG A 179 -11.52 0.37 -6.90
C ARG A 179 -12.94 0.88 -6.68
N VAL A 180 -13.97 0.26 -7.25
CA VAL A 180 -15.36 0.73 -7.12
C VAL A 180 -16.14 -0.10 -6.12
N VAL A 181 -16.35 -1.39 -6.39
CA VAL A 181 -17.27 -2.24 -5.59
C VAL A 181 -16.77 -2.40 -4.16
N LEU A 182 -15.51 -2.78 -3.99
CA LEU A 182 -14.90 -3.01 -2.68
C LEU A 182 -14.84 -1.72 -1.85
N ASN A 183 -14.39 -0.60 -2.44
CA ASN A 183 -14.37 0.68 -1.72
C ASN A 183 -15.77 1.13 -1.31
N ALA A 184 -16.77 1.01 -2.20
CA ALA A 184 -18.15 1.34 -1.87
C ALA A 184 -18.69 0.44 -0.74
N GLY A 185 -18.41 -0.86 -0.80
CA GLY A 185 -18.77 -1.82 0.24
C GLY A 185 -18.15 -1.48 1.60
N TRP A 186 -16.87 -1.11 1.61
CA TRP A 186 -16.16 -0.69 2.82
C TRP A 186 -16.72 0.61 3.42
N VAL A 187 -16.89 1.66 2.61
CA VAL A 187 -17.47 2.93 3.08
C VAL A 187 -18.84 2.68 3.70
N ASN A 188 -19.68 1.86 3.06
CA ASN A 188 -20.97 1.46 3.60
C ASN A 188 -20.84 0.69 4.94
N GLN A 189 -19.87 -0.21 5.05
CA GLN A 189 -19.60 -0.94 6.29
C GLN A 189 -19.22 0.01 7.45
N GLN A 190 -18.30 0.96 7.22
CA GLN A 190 -17.91 1.92 8.25
C GLN A 190 -19.06 2.85 8.63
N LEU A 191 -19.85 3.31 7.66
CA LEU A 191 -21.06 4.08 7.93
C LEU A 191 -22.06 3.31 8.80
N LYS A 192 -22.26 2.02 8.54
CA LYS A 192 -23.12 1.17 9.36
C LYS A 192 -22.59 1.03 10.78
N ILE A 193 -21.28 0.91 10.96
CA ILE A 193 -20.69 0.80 12.30
C ILE A 193 -20.80 2.12 13.06
N LEU A 194 -20.56 3.27 12.40
CA LEU A 194 -20.71 4.60 13.01
C LEU A 194 -22.15 4.91 13.41
N LYS A 195 -23.14 4.40 12.66
CA LYS A 195 -24.57 4.56 12.96
C LYS A 195 -25.09 3.60 14.03
N ARG A 196 -24.30 2.62 14.50
CA ARG A 196 -24.73 1.76 15.61
C ARG A 196 -24.84 2.63 16.86
N PRO A 197 -26.02 2.68 17.53
CA PRO A 197 -26.12 3.35 18.81
C PRO A 197 -25.10 2.71 19.75
N ALA A 198 -24.39 3.55 20.52
CA ALA A 198 -23.50 3.07 21.57
C ALA A 198 -24.34 2.19 22.51
N SER A 199 -24.27 0.88 22.35
CA SER A 199 -25.04 -0.05 23.15
C SER A 199 -24.55 0.08 24.58
N ASN A 200 -25.41 0.65 25.43
CA ASN A 200 -25.42 0.67 26.89
C ASN A 200 -24.07 0.36 27.55
N GLY A 201 -23.44 1.43 28.06
CA GLY A 201 -22.55 1.28 29.20
C GLY A 201 -23.22 0.35 30.20
N ARG A 202 -22.57 -0.78 30.45
CA ARG A 202 -22.94 -1.72 31.49
C ARG A 202 -22.91 -0.92 32.79
N SER A 203 -24.06 -0.48 33.27
CA SER A 203 -24.26 -0.16 34.67
C SER A 203 -24.04 -1.46 35.41
N THR A 204 -22.82 -1.68 35.90
CA THR A 204 -22.60 -2.54 37.06
C THR A 204 -23.18 -1.82 38.26
N ASP A 205 -24.51 -1.79 38.32
CA ASP A 205 -25.25 -1.66 39.56
C ASP A 205 -25.33 -3.10 40.09
N ILE A 206 -24.29 -3.50 40.82
CA ILE A 206 -24.31 -4.73 41.61
C ILE A 206 -24.57 -4.27 43.04
N ASP A 207 -25.86 -4.23 43.36
CA ASP A 207 -26.44 -4.65 44.64
C ASP A 207 -25.73 -4.17 45.90
N GLY A 208 -25.83 -2.87 46.16
CA GLY A 208 -25.97 -2.39 47.53
C GLY A 208 -27.35 -2.77 48.07
N LYS A 209 -27.51 -4.00 48.58
CA LYS A 209 -28.56 -4.37 49.57
C LYS A 209 -28.37 -5.79 50.14
N LEU A 210 -28.34 -5.83 51.48
CA LEU A 210 -28.64 -6.94 52.40
C LEU A 210 -27.54 -7.98 52.72
N ALA A 211 -26.79 -7.71 53.79
CA ALA A 211 -26.77 -8.60 54.95
C ALA A 211 -26.43 -7.79 56.21
N LEU A 212 -27.34 -7.86 57.18
CA LEU A 212 -27.15 -7.52 58.59
C LEU A 212 -26.07 -8.41 59.23
#